data_AF-A0A0R1TPT8-F1
#
_entry.id   AF-A0A0R1TPT8-F1
#
_cell.length_a   1.000
_cell.length_b   1.000
_cell.length_c   1.000
_cell.angle_alpha   90.00
_cell.angle_beta   90.00
_cell.angle_gamma   90.00
#
_symmetry.space_group_name_H-M   'P 1'
#
loop_
_entity.id
_entity.type
_entity.pdbx_description
1 polymer ?
#
loop_
_entity_poly.entity_id
_entity_poly.type
_entity_poly.pdbx_seq_one_letter_code
_entity_poly.pdbx_strand_id
1 'polypeptide(L)'
;MASSSSVTSNLAYPELAPYAGVTYYAQGRKYVEFPQMFPTSFTISTDGQTVNINGEQKQITGVTNDHGYITLTDQINVICAFRDVGTGQVEMINQGQKLDYSTTMGD
;
A
#
# COMPACT_ATOMS: atom_id res chain seq x y z
N MET A 1 -33.17 -18.18 -8.70
CA MET A 1 -32.04 -17.45 -9.30
C MET A 1 -31.23 -16.83 -8.18
N ALA A 2 -29.99 -17.27 -7.99
CA ALA A 2 -29.03 -16.56 -7.17
C ALA A 2 -27.78 -16.43 -8.05
N SER A 3 -27.69 -15.31 -8.76
CA SER A 3 -26.46 -14.92 -9.45
C SER A 3 -25.50 -14.46 -8.37
N SER A 4 -24.77 -15.40 -7.78
CA SER A 4 -23.53 -15.08 -7.08
C SER A 4 -22.56 -14.58 -8.13
N SER A 5 -22.52 -13.27 -8.32
CA SER A 5 -21.42 -12.58 -8.99
C SER A 5 -20.18 -12.80 -8.14
N SER A 6 -19.60 -13.99 -8.26
CA SER A 6 -18.26 -14.27 -7.79
C SER A 6 -17.35 -13.47 -8.72
N VAL A 7 -17.15 -12.20 -8.39
CA VAL A 7 -15.97 -11.47 -8.84
C VAL A 7 -14.83 -12.28 -8.24
N THR A 8 -14.32 -13.23 -9.01
CA THR A 8 -12.97 -13.72 -8.80
C THR A 8 -12.13 -12.48 -8.95
N SER A 9 -11.85 -11.81 -7.82
CA SER A 9 -10.88 -10.73 -7.77
C SER A 9 -9.64 -11.30 -8.43
N ASN A 10 -9.34 -10.85 -9.65
CA ASN A 10 -8.20 -11.31 -10.43
C ASN A 10 -6.92 -10.67 -9.86
N LEU A 11 -6.82 -10.73 -8.53
CA LEU A 11 -5.77 -10.16 -7.73
C LEU A 11 -4.58 -11.08 -7.87
N ALA A 12 -3.46 -10.53 -8.31
CA ALA A 12 -2.22 -11.29 -8.41
C ALA A 12 -1.73 -11.80 -7.04
N TYR A 13 -2.07 -11.06 -5.96
CA TYR A 13 -1.66 -11.37 -4.59
C TYR A 13 -2.86 -11.26 -3.64
N PRO A 14 -3.37 -12.35 -3.06
CA PRO A 14 -4.56 -12.32 -2.20
C PRO A 14 -4.38 -11.45 -0.95
N GLU A 15 -3.15 -11.29 -0.46
CA GLU A 15 -2.83 -10.42 0.69
C GLU A 15 -3.15 -8.95 0.41
N LEU A 16 -3.22 -8.55 -0.85
CA LEU A 16 -3.52 -7.17 -1.24
C LEU A 16 -5.02 -6.88 -1.38
N ALA A 17 -5.88 -7.89 -1.24
CA ALA A 17 -7.32 -7.74 -1.42
C ALA A 17 -7.97 -6.58 -0.62
N PRO A 18 -7.61 -6.32 0.65
CA PRO A 18 -8.22 -5.21 1.39
C PRO A 18 -7.63 -3.83 1.03
N TYR A 19 -6.53 -3.77 0.29
CA TYR A 19 -5.85 -2.52 -0.08
C TYR A 19 -5.97 -2.18 -1.57
N ALA A 20 -6.41 -3.12 -2.39
CA ALA A 20 -6.52 -2.97 -3.83
C ALA A 20 -7.55 -1.90 -4.21
N GLY A 21 -7.18 -1.00 -5.13
CA GLY A 21 -7.99 0.12 -5.58
C GLY A 21 -8.09 1.28 -4.58
N VAL A 22 -7.35 1.23 -3.47
CA VAL A 22 -7.40 2.25 -2.41
C VAL A 22 -6.17 3.15 -2.49
N THR A 23 -6.41 4.46 -2.46
CA THR A 23 -5.35 5.47 -2.34
C THR A 23 -5.14 5.83 -0.88
N TYR A 24 -3.88 5.81 -0.46
CA TYR A 24 -3.43 6.16 0.88
C TYR A 24 -2.59 7.43 0.83
N TYR A 25 -2.89 8.39 1.69
CA TYR A 25 -2.22 9.68 1.78
C TYR A 25 -1.45 9.80 3.08
N ALA A 26 -0.20 10.25 2.99
CA ALA A 26 0.68 10.43 4.13
C ALA A 26 0.10 11.46 5.11
N GLN A 27 0.05 11.11 6.39
CA GLN A 27 -0.45 11.96 7.46
C GLN A 27 0.74 12.59 8.19
N GLY A 28 0.76 13.92 8.29
CA GLY A 28 1.81 14.60 9.06
C GLY A 28 3.23 14.43 8.51
N ARG A 29 3.39 14.13 7.21
CA ARG A 29 4.69 13.98 6.53
C ARG A 29 5.64 15.16 6.77
N LYS A 30 5.10 16.38 6.92
CA LYS A 30 5.89 17.60 7.19
C LYS A 30 6.55 17.64 8.57
N TYR A 31 6.15 16.76 9.49
CA TYR A 31 6.62 16.72 10.87
C TYR A 31 7.64 15.61 11.16
N VAL A 32 7.94 14.74 10.18
CA VAL A 32 8.98 13.70 10.35
C VAL A 32 10.36 14.23 9.97
N GLU A 33 11.40 13.63 10.57
CA GLU A 33 12.80 14.04 10.41
C GLU A 33 13.29 13.93 8.95
N PHE A 34 12.82 12.93 8.20
CA PHE A 34 13.21 12.70 6.81
C PHE A 34 11.98 12.49 5.91
N PRO A 35 11.25 13.56 5.55
CA PRO A 35 10.03 13.47 4.76
C PRO A 35 10.26 12.86 3.37
N GLN A 36 11.46 13.02 2.80
CA GLN A 36 11.81 12.41 1.51
C GLN A 36 11.80 10.88 1.50
N MET A 37 11.90 10.21 2.66
CA MET A 37 11.87 8.75 2.74
C MET A 37 10.45 8.18 2.57
N PHE A 38 9.43 9.02 2.74
CA PHE A 38 8.04 8.61 2.65
C PHE A 38 7.38 9.22 1.42
N PRO A 39 6.64 8.44 0.62
CA PRO A 39 5.84 8.99 -0.45
C PRO A 39 4.72 9.90 0.09
N THR A 40 4.28 10.91 -0.66
CA THR A 40 3.08 11.69 -0.32
C THR A 40 1.82 10.84 -0.38
N SER A 41 1.78 9.89 -1.31
CA SER A 41 0.66 8.97 -1.45
C SER A 41 1.08 7.70 -2.18
N PHE A 42 0.32 6.65 -1.96
CA PHE A 42 0.43 5.44 -2.75
C PHE A 42 -0.94 4.83 -3.05
N THR A 43 -1.03 4.06 -4.12
CA THR A 43 -2.26 3.36 -4.53
C THR A 43 -1.92 2.00 -5.09
N ILE A 44 -2.48 0.95 -4.51
CA ILE A 44 -2.37 -0.40 -5.08
C ILE A 44 -3.47 -0.52 -6.13
N SER A 45 -3.11 -0.94 -7.33
CA SER A 45 -4.06 -1.20 -8.42
C SER A 45 -5.11 -2.24 -8.04
N THR A 46 -6.28 -2.19 -8.68
CA THR A 46 -7.41 -3.09 -8.38
C THR A 46 -7.12 -4.57 -8.63
N ASP A 47 -6.18 -4.87 -9.52
CA ASP A 47 -5.67 -6.21 -9.82
C ASP A 47 -4.45 -6.60 -8.95
N GLY A 48 -3.97 -5.69 -8.09
CA GLY A 48 -2.84 -5.91 -7.20
C GLY A 48 -1.50 -6.10 -7.92
N GLN A 49 -1.40 -5.81 -9.22
CA GLN A 49 -0.16 -6.04 -10.00
C GLN A 49 0.79 -4.87 -9.99
N THR A 50 0.28 -3.67 -9.71
CA THR A 50 1.06 -2.44 -9.69
C THR A 50 0.74 -1.60 -8.47
N VAL A 51 1.71 -0.81 -8.04
CA VAL A 51 1.53 0.24 -7.04
C VAL A 51 1.95 1.57 -7.66
N ASN A 52 1.10 2.58 -7.54
CA ASN A 52 1.43 3.95 -7.88
C ASN A 52 1.99 4.65 -6.64
N ILE A 53 3.23 5.12 -6.69
CA ILE A 53 3.93 5.83 -5.61
C ILE A 53 4.22 7.24 -6.11
N ASN A 54 3.62 8.27 -5.50
CA ASN A 54 3.80 9.68 -5.90
C ASN A 54 3.54 9.98 -7.40
N GLY A 55 2.66 9.22 -8.05
CA GLY A 55 2.39 9.36 -9.48
C GLY A 55 3.26 8.46 -10.38
N GLU A 56 4.26 7.78 -9.82
CA GLU A 56 5.09 6.79 -10.53
C GLU A 56 4.53 5.38 -10.33
N GLN A 57 4.13 4.73 -11.42
CA GLN A 57 3.65 3.36 -11.39
C GLN A 57 4.83 2.38 -11.36
N LYS A 58 4.81 1.45 -10.39
CA LYS A 58 5.78 0.36 -10.24
C LYS A 58 5.08 -0.98 -10.31
N GLN A 59 5.72 -1.93 -11.00
CA GLN A 59 5.24 -3.30 -11.06
C GLN A 59 5.60 -4.04 -9.77
N ILE A 60 4.60 -4.69 -9.18
CA ILE A 60 4.78 -5.59 -8.04
C ILE A 60 5.12 -6.96 -8.60
N THR A 61 6.26 -7.50 -8.20
CA THR A 61 6.67 -8.87 -8.56
C THR A 61 6.74 -9.79 -7.35
N GLY A 62 6.67 -9.24 -6.14
CA GLY A 62 6.59 -10.01 -4.91
C GLY A 62 5.78 -9.28 -3.83
N VAL A 63 5.05 -10.08 -3.05
CA VAL A 63 4.36 -9.64 -1.84
C VAL A 63 4.74 -10.62 -0.75
N THR A 64 5.23 -10.09 0.37
CA THR A 64 5.43 -10.87 1.59
C THR A 64 4.57 -10.29 2.70
N ASN A 65 3.98 -11.17 3.50
CA ASN A 65 3.27 -10.80 4.71
C ASN A 65 3.98 -11.44 5.90
N ASP A 66 4.77 -10.65 6.60
CA ASP A 66 5.52 -11.09 7.78
C ASP A 66 4.97 -10.37 9.01
N HIS A 67 4.34 -11.13 9.93
CA HIS A 67 3.82 -10.58 11.19
C HIS A 67 2.87 -9.37 11.02
N GLY A 68 2.09 -9.33 9.93
CA GLY A 68 1.17 -8.24 9.61
C GLY A 68 1.79 -7.08 8.83
N TYR A 69 3.08 -7.16 8.51
CA TYR A 69 3.76 -6.25 7.59
C TYR A 69 3.71 -6.80 6.18
N ILE A 70 3.04 -6.06 5.31
CA ILE A 70 2.98 -6.32 3.88
C ILE A 70 4.13 -5.56 3.23
N THR A 71 5.06 -6.30 2.64
CA THR A 71 6.16 -5.73 1.86
C THR A 71 5.91 -5.97 0.38
N LEU A 72 5.89 -4.88 -0.39
CA LEU A 72 5.81 -4.92 -1.84
C LEU A 72 7.22 -4.82 -2.41
N THR A 73 7.57 -5.74 -3.31
CA THR A 73 8.87 -5.72 -4.00
C THR A 73 8.68 -5.66 -5.51
N ASP A 74 9.62 -5.01 -6.19
CA ASP A 74 9.85 -5.18 -7.62
C ASP A 74 10.91 -6.28 -7.85
N GLN A 75 11.41 -6.42 -9.09
CA GLN A 75 12.36 -7.46 -9.46
C GLN A 75 13.67 -7.43 -8.67
N ILE A 76 14.03 -6.27 -8.11
CA ILE A 76 15.35 -5.99 -7.56
C ILE A 76 15.32 -5.26 -6.22
N ASN A 77 14.24 -4.56 -5.89
CA ASN A 77 14.13 -3.67 -4.73
C ASN A 77 12.82 -3.82 -3.96
N VAL A 78 12.86 -3.43 -2.68
CA VAL A 78 11.65 -3.17 -1.89
C VAL A 78 11.04 -1.84 -2.36
N ILE A 79 9.76 -1.86 -2.73
CA ILE A 79 9.01 -0.65 -3.11
C ILE A 79 8.55 0.08 -1.86
N CYS A 80 7.84 -0.63 -0.98
CA CYS A 80 7.38 -0.13 0.31
C CYS A 80 7.01 -1.30 1.23
N ALA A 81 7.00 -1.05 2.54
CA ALA A 81 6.46 -1.95 3.53
C ALA A 81 5.43 -1.19 4.38
N PHE A 82 4.27 -1.78 4.62
CA PHE A 82 3.21 -1.18 5.42
C PHE A 82 2.48 -2.23 6.24
N ARG A 83 1.81 -1.81 7.31
CA ARG A 83 0.89 -2.64 8.08
C ARG A 83 -0.46 -1.96 8.20
N ASP A 84 -1.51 -2.76 8.26
CA ASP A 84 -2.82 -2.27 8.65
C ASP A 84 -2.79 -1.83 10.13
N VAL A 85 -3.35 -0.65 10.39
CA VAL A 85 -3.58 -0.16 11.76
C VAL A 85 -5.06 0.06 12.05
N GLY A 86 -5.94 -0.40 11.15
CA GLY A 86 -7.39 -0.35 11.26
C GLY A 86 -8.01 0.94 10.69
N THR A 87 -9.34 0.92 10.50
CA THR A 87 -10.14 2.09 10.08
C THR A 87 -9.72 2.74 8.75
N GLY A 88 -9.18 1.97 7.81
CA GLY A 88 -8.69 2.51 6.54
C GLY A 88 -7.38 3.30 6.69
N GLN A 89 -6.60 2.98 7.71
CA GLN A 89 -5.28 3.55 7.95
C GLN A 89 -4.23 2.45 7.88
N VAL A 90 -3.07 2.82 7.36
CA VAL A 90 -1.90 1.95 7.25
C VAL A 90 -0.68 2.70 7.73
N GLU A 91 0.19 2.03 8.48
CA GLU A 91 1.47 2.58 8.89
C GLU A 91 2.54 2.08 7.93
N MET A 92 3.17 2.99 7.18
CA MET A 92 4.31 2.66 6.32
C MET A 92 5.59 2.70 7.12
N ILE A 93 6.44 1.68 6.92
CA ILE A 93 7.76 1.59 7.54
C ILE A 93 8.83 1.76 6.48
N ASN A 94 9.78 2.66 6.73
CA ASN A 94 10.96 2.80 5.90
C ASN A 94 12.20 3.09 6.76
N GLN A 95 13.24 2.27 6.62
CA GLN A 95 14.52 2.39 7.34
C GLN A 95 14.39 2.65 8.86
N GLY A 96 13.45 1.99 9.52
CA GLY A 96 13.20 2.12 10.96
C GLY A 96 12.33 3.32 11.37
N GLN A 97 11.97 4.19 10.43
CA GLN A 97 10.96 5.23 10.63
C GLN A 97 9.57 4.75 10.23
N LYS A 98 8.55 5.38 10.81
CA LYS A 98 7.14 5.06 10.61
C LYS A 98 6.38 6.32 10.21
N LEU A 99 5.44 6.19 9.30
CA LEU A 99 4.53 7.26 8.94
C LEU A 99 3.13 6.68 8.70
N ASP A 100 2.13 7.29 9.32
CA ASP A 100 0.74 6.92 9.13
C ASP A 100 0.23 7.42 7.78
N TYR A 101 -0.59 6.61 7.14
CA TYR A 101 -1.33 6.93 5.94
C TYR A 101 -2.81 6.64 6.15
N SER A 102 -3.66 7.44 5.52
CA SER A 102 -5.11 7.29 5.57
C SER A 102 -5.72 7.37 4.18
N THR A 103 -6.89 6.77 4.00
CA THR A 103 -7.70 6.95 2.78
C THR A 103 -8.25 8.37 2.62
N THR A 104 -8.23 9.16 3.68
CA THR A 104 -8.55 10.58 3.65
C THR A 104 -7.27 11.38 3.44
N MET A 105 -7.30 12.36 2.53
CA MET A 105 -6.18 13.29 2.39
C MET A 105 -5.89 13.96 3.74
N GLY A 106 -4.66 13.81 4.22
CA GLY A 106 -4.18 14.54 5.38
C GLY A 106 -3.92 16.01 5.05
N ASP A 107 -3.93 16.84 6.08
CA ASP A 107 -3.65 18.29 6.02
C ASP A 107 -2.14 18.62 6.05
#